data_AF-A0A660HPF1-F1
#
_entry.id   AF-A0A660HPF1-F1
#
_cell.length_a   1.000
_cell.length_b   1.000
_cell.length_c   1.000
_cell.angle_alpha   90.00
_cell.angle_beta   90.00
_cell.angle_gamma   90.00
#
_symmetry.space_group_name_H-M   'P 1'
#
loop_
_entity.id
_entity.type
_entity.pdbx_description
1 polymer ?
#
loop_
_entity_poly.entity_id
_entity_poly.type
_entity_poly.pdbx_seq_one_letter_code
_entity_poly.pdbx_strand_id
1 'polypeptide(L)'
;MKDREIRKYLLEHTRHTPRDIIQLLNEIQKHSKDNPSKANIANAVRTYSTDYFVGEVRDELDGFLKSEEIDLMIEIISLIGRSRFNMDHIDRIKNTDLRFKSVDVNKCLKAFFNCNAIGNVDGSYITFKYRNRHTTFNPNSDILVHVGLRKGWNLT
;
A
#
# COMPACT_ATOMS: atom_id res chain seq x y z
N MET A 1 14.19 18.49 3.54
CA MET A 1 13.62 17.88 4.76
C MET A 1 13.89 18.75 5.97
N LYS A 2 13.03 19.75 6.14
CA LYS A 2 12.71 20.42 7.41
C LYS A 2 11.90 19.45 8.30
N ASP A 3 11.80 19.68 9.61
CA ASP A 3 11.15 18.75 10.55
C ASP A 3 9.69 18.43 10.22
N ARG A 4 8.93 19.42 9.75
CA ARG A 4 7.54 19.21 9.30
C ARG A 4 7.45 18.28 8.09
N GLU A 5 8.47 18.30 7.22
CA GLU A 5 8.56 17.41 6.06
C GLU A 5 8.91 15.98 6.48
N ILE A 6 9.75 15.83 7.52
CA ILE A 6 10.10 14.51 8.07
C ILE A 6 8.88 13.84 8.70
N ARG A 7 8.15 14.55 9.56
CA ARG A 7 6.92 14.00 10.18
C ARG A 7 5.90 13.59 9.13
N LYS A 8 5.68 14.44 8.13
CA LYS A 8 4.78 14.13 7.01
C LYS A 8 5.25 12.88 6.26
N TYR A 9 6.54 12.81 5.91
CA TYR A 9 7.14 11.68 5.22
C TYR A 9 6.94 10.36 6.00
N LEU A 10 7.20 10.35 7.31
CA LEU A 10 7.01 9.17 8.14
C LEU A 10 5.54 8.75 8.18
N LEU A 11 4.63 9.68 8.45
CA LEU A 11 3.20 9.38 8.55
C LEU A 11 2.63 8.84 7.23
N GLU A 12 3.04 9.40 6.09
CA GLU A 12 2.61 8.94 4.77
C GLU A 12 2.94 7.46 4.52
N HIS A 13 4.00 6.92 5.12
CA HIS A 13 4.38 5.50 4.99
C HIS A 13 3.65 4.57 5.96
N THR A 14 2.81 5.09 6.85
CA THR A 14 2.00 4.32 7.83
C THR A 14 0.51 4.42 7.54
N ARG A 15 -0.32 3.54 8.11
CA ARG A 15 -1.80 3.68 8.06
C ARG A 15 -2.34 4.55 9.19
N HIS A 16 -1.48 5.35 9.82
CA HIS A 16 -1.79 6.19 10.98
C HIS A 16 -2.35 5.41 12.18
N THR A 17 -2.03 4.11 12.29
CA THR A 17 -2.34 3.31 13.48
C THR A 17 -1.21 3.48 14.50
N PRO A 18 -1.50 3.40 15.82
CA PRO A 18 -0.46 3.42 16.84
C PRO A 18 0.60 2.32 16.62
N ARG A 19 0.18 1.13 16.19
CA ARG A 19 1.05 0.00 15.90
C ARG A 19 2.06 0.33 14.79
N ASP A 20 1.58 0.80 13.64
CA ASP A 20 2.43 1.14 12.50
C ASP A 20 3.45 2.24 12.85
N ILE A 21 3.01 3.25 13.62
CA ILE A 21 3.89 4.35 14.05
C ILE A 21 4.98 3.83 14.99
N ILE A 22 4.62 3.04 16.00
CA ILE A 22 5.59 2.45 16.95
C ILE A 22 6.58 1.56 16.20
N GLN A 23 6.09 0.72 15.28
CA GLN A 23 6.95 -0.17 14.51
C GLN A 23 7.93 0.61 13.63
N LEU A 24 7.49 1.68 12.98
CA LEU A 24 8.37 2.55 12.20
C LEU A 24 9.43 3.23 13.08
N LEU A 25 9.07 3.68 14.28
CA LEU A 25 10.02 4.26 15.23
C LEU A 25 11.06 3.21 15.71
N ASN A 26 10.63 1.97 15.96
CA ASN A 26 11.54 0.88 16.30
C ASN A 26 12.54 0.61 15.16
N GLU A 27 12.10 0.64 13.90
CA GLU A 27 13.01 0.52 12.75
C GLU A 27 14.01 1.70 12.71
N ILE A 28 13.56 2.93 12.98
CA ILE A 28 14.46 4.10 13.02
C ILE A 28 15.55 3.92 14.09
N GLN A 29 15.20 3.38 15.26
CA GLN A 29 16.15 3.07 16.33
C GLN A 29 17.16 1.99 15.90
N LYS A 30 16.75 0.95 15.19
CA LYS A 30 17.69 -0.08 14.68
C LYS A 30 18.71 0.51 13.70
N HIS A 31 18.32 1.52 12.94
CA HIS A 31 19.18 2.18 11.96
C HIS A 31 19.96 3.38 12.51
N SER A 32 19.81 3.75 13.78
CA SER A 32 20.39 4.97 14.37
C SER A 32 20.88 4.71 15.79
N LYS A 33 22.14 5.06 16.11
CA LYS A 33 22.66 4.95 17.49
C LYS A 33 22.16 6.07 18.41
N ASP A 34 22.11 7.29 17.87
CA ASP A 34 21.66 8.50 18.55
C ASP A 34 20.60 9.21 17.69
N ASN A 35 20.78 10.52 17.43
CA ASN A 35 19.89 11.30 16.58
C ASN A 35 19.89 10.77 15.13
N PRO A 36 18.73 10.36 14.60
CA PRO A 36 18.65 9.77 13.26
C PRO A 36 18.92 10.81 12.17
N SER A 37 19.88 10.53 11.28
CA SER A 37 20.05 11.32 10.07
C SER A 37 18.94 11.04 9.06
N LYS A 38 18.80 11.89 8.04
CA LYS A 38 17.87 11.66 6.92
C LYS A 38 18.11 10.33 6.21
N ALA A 39 19.37 9.92 6.10
CA ALA A 39 19.74 8.63 5.51
C ALA A 39 19.31 7.46 6.39
N ASN A 40 19.48 7.57 7.72
CA ASN A 40 18.98 6.55 8.65
C ASN A 40 17.46 6.42 8.56
N ILE A 41 16.74 7.55 8.51
CA ILE A 41 15.28 7.57 8.36
C ILE A 41 14.84 6.91 7.05
N ALA A 42 15.47 7.27 5.93
CA ALA A 42 15.12 6.69 4.63
C ALA A 42 15.37 5.17 4.59
N ASN A 43 16.47 4.71 5.20
CA ASN A 43 16.77 3.28 5.33
C ASN A 43 15.76 2.57 6.24
N ALA A 44 15.41 3.17 7.38
CA ALA A 44 14.41 2.62 8.28
C ALA A 44 13.03 2.53 7.65
N VAL A 45 12.59 3.56 6.91
CA VAL A 45 11.32 3.53 6.17
C VAL A 45 11.34 2.43 5.11
N ARG A 46 12.48 2.22 4.43
CA ARG A 46 12.65 1.10 3.49
C ARG A 46 12.44 -0.24 4.20
N THR A 47 13.19 -0.51 5.27
CA THR A 47 13.12 -1.78 6.03
C THR A 47 11.72 -1.98 6.61
N TYR A 48 11.15 -0.96 7.26
CA TYR A 48 9.76 -0.97 7.74
C TYR A 48 8.78 -1.36 6.63
N SER A 49 8.91 -0.75 5.45
CA SER A 49 8.01 -0.98 4.32
C SER A 49 8.10 -2.42 3.80
N THR A 50 9.33 -2.92 3.58
CA THR A 50 9.54 -4.23 2.94
C THR A 50 9.40 -5.39 3.91
N ASP A 51 9.85 -5.23 5.15
CA ASP A 51 10.05 -6.36 6.07
C ASP A 51 8.88 -6.47 7.07
N TYR A 52 8.14 -5.38 7.29
CA TYR A 52 6.99 -5.35 8.20
C TYR A 52 5.69 -5.02 7.49
N PHE A 53 5.59 -3.86 6.84
CA PHE A 53 4.32 -3.29 6.39
C PHE A 53 3.64 -4.13 5.31
N VAL A 54 4.41 -4.70 4.38
CA VAL A 54 3.90 -5.64 3.37
C VAL A 54 3.31 -6.89 4.02
N GLY A 55 3.99 -7.45 5.04
CA GLY A 55 3.51 -8.61 5.78
C GLY A 55 2.23 -8.31 6.56
N GLU A 56 2.21 -7.22 7.32
CA GLU A 56 1.03 -6.79 8.09
C GLU A 56 -0.20 -6.55 7.20
N VAL A 57 -0.03 -5.94 6.02
CA VAL A 57 -1.13 -5.75 5.07
C VAL A 57 -1.58 -7.09 4.49
N ARG A 58 -0.66 -8.02 4.22
CA ARG A 58 -1.01 -9.37 3.74
C ARG A 58 -1.80 -10.14 4.80
N ASP A 59 -1.37 -10.10 6.06
CA ASP A 59 -2.04 -10.78 7.17
C ASP A 59 -3.47 -10.28 7.36
N GLU A 60 -3.71 -8.97 7.20
CA GLU A 60 -5.07 -8.42 7.21
C GLU A 60 -5.91 -8.90 6.01
N LEU A 61 -5.30 -9.01 4.83
CA LEU A 61 -5.97 -9.47 3.62
C LEU A 61 -6.37 -10.95 3.69
N ASP A 62 -5.59 -11.80 4.36
CA ASP A 62 -5.92 -13.21 4.58
C ASP A 62 -7.24 -13.38 5.38
N GLY A 63 -7.69 -12.34 6.10
CA GLY A 63 -9.01 -12.30 6.74
C GLY A 63 -10.19 -12.12 5.77
N PHE A 64 -9.93 -11.73 4.51
CA PHE A 64 -10.97 -11.42 3.51
C PHE A 64 -10.85 -12.25 2.22
N LEU A 65 -9.64 -12.70 1.89
CA LEU A 65 -9.29 -13.33 0.62
C LEU A 65 -8.48 -14.61 0.86
N LYS A 66 -8.51 -15.53 -0.10
CA LYS A 66 -7.56 -16.65 -0.13
C LYS A 66 -6.19 -16.12 -0.55
N SER A 67 -5.12 -16.74 -0.05
CA SER A 67 -3.75 -16.31 -0.38
C SER A 67 -3.46 -16.29 -1.88
N GLU A 68 -4.03 -17.24 -2.65
CA GLU A 68 -3.94 -17.23 -4.13
C GLU A 68 -4.61 -15.99 -4.76
N GLU A 69 -5.75 -15.53 -4.24
CA GLU A 69 -6.41 -14.31 -4.72
C GLU A 69 -5.55 -13.06 -4.43
N ILE A 70 -4.90 -13.04 -3.26
CA ILE A 70 -3.98 -11.96 -2.87
C ILE A 70 -2.77 -11.94 -3.80
N ASP A 71 -2.13 -13.09 -4.00
CA ASP A 71 -0.92 -13.22 -4.81
C ASP A 71 -1.18 -12.83 -6.27
N LEU A 72 -2.26 -13.34 -6.87
CA LEU A 72 -2.63 -13.00 -8.24
C LEU A 72 -2.98 -11.52 -8.38
N MET A 73 -3.68 -10.91 -7.40
CA MET A 73 -4.00 -9.49 -7.45
C MET A 73 -2.74 -8.61 -7.31
N ILE A 74 -1.80 -8.96 -6.42
CA ILE A 74 -0.51 -8.26 -6.30
C ILE A 74 0.30 -8.42 -7.58
N GLU A 75 0.29 -9.60 -8.22
CA GLU A 75 0.96 -9.82 -9.51
C GLU A 75 0.37 -8.93 -10.60
N ILE A 76 -0.97 -8.83 -10.71
CA ILE A 76 -1.64 -7.90 -11.63
C ILE A 76 -1.18 -6.45 -11.38
N ILE A 77 -1.18 -5.99 -10.12
CA ILE A 77 -0.75 -4.63 -9.76
C ILE A 77 0.72 -4.39 -10.12
N SER A 78 1.58 -5.37 -9.87
CA SER A 78 3.01 -5.31 -10.18
C SER A 78 3.25 -5.25 -11.69
N LEU A 79 2.49 -6.00 -12.49
CA LEU A 79 2.55 -5.99 -13.95
C LEU A 79 2.06 -4.66 -14.56
N ILE A 80 1.16 -3.95 -13.89
CA ILE A 80 0.79 -2.58 -14.28
C ILE A 80 1.98 -1.61 -14.11
N GLY A 81 2.90 -1.89 -13.17
CA GLY A 81 4.20 -1.22 -13.04
C GLY A 81 4.16 0.21 -12.48
N ARG A 82 2.99 0.69 -12.04
CA ARG A 82 2.80 2.05 -11.52
C ARG A 82 1.82 2.08 -10.36
N SER A 83 2.05 3.02 -9.44
CA SER A 83 1.27 3.13 -8.20
C SER A 83 -0.14 3.73 -8.37
N ARG A 84 -0.42 4.43 -9.47
CA ARG A 84 -1.75 4.97 -9.80
C ARG A 84 -2.30 4.34 -11.08
N PHE A 85 -3.48 3.75 -11.02
CA PHE A 85 -4.11 3.06 -12.16
C PHE A 85 -5.64 3.04 -12.04
N ASN A 86 -6.32 2.41 -12.98
CA ASN A 86 -7.78 2.25 -12.97
C ASN A 86 -8.15 0.86 -13.52
N MET A 87 -9.45 0.55 -13.56
CA MET A 87 -9.95 -0.74 -14.01
C MET A 87 -9.50 -1.13 -15.43
N ASP A 88 -9.40 -0.19 -16.37
CA ASP A 88 -8.92 -0.47 -17.73
C ASP A 88 -7.50 -1.05 -17.76
N HIS A 89 -6.64 -0.63 -16.82
CA HIS A 89 -5.28 -1.17 -16.73
C HIS A 89 -5.29 -2.61 -16.23
N ILE A 90 -6.17 -2.94 -15.27
CA ILE A 90 -6.35 -4.30 -14.78
C ILE A 90 -6.91 -5.19 -15.89
N ASP A 91 -7.93 -4.72 -16.60
CA ASP A 91 -8.58 -5.48 -17.67
C ASP A 91 -7.62 -5.78 -18.81
N ARG A 92 -6.72 -4.86 -19.15
CA ARG A 92 -5.63 -5.13 -20.11
C ARG A 92 -4.76 -6.32 -19.69
N ILE A 93 -4.30 -6.34 -18.43
CA ILE A 93 -3.49 -7.45 -17.91
C ILE A 93 -4.28 -8.77 -17.92
N LYS A 94 -5.54 -8.74 -17.46
CA LYS A 94 -6.42 -9.92 -17.43
C LYS A 94 -6.73 -10.49 -18.82
N ASN A 95 -6.84 -9.62 -19.82
CA ASN A 95 -7.12 -10.04 -21.19
C ASN A 95 -5.89 -10.63 -21.89
N THR A 96 -4.68 -10.30 -21.43
CA THR A 96 -3.42 -10.82 -22.00
C THR A 96 -2.91 -12.10 -21.33
N ASP A 97 -3.34 -12.40 -20.10
CA ASP A 97 -2.87 -13.56 -19.35
C ASP A 97 -4.03 -14.33 -18.71
N LEU A 98 -4.21 -15.57 -19.18
CA LEU A 98 -5.31 -16.45 -18.76
C LEU A 98 -5.27 -16.80 -17.27
N ARG A 99 -4.11 -16.74 -16.62
CA ARG A 99 -3.97 -17.00 -15.17
C ARG A 99 -4.84 -16.07 -14.34
N PHE A 100 -5.09 -14.86 -14.83
CA PHE A 100 -5.85 -13.84 -14.10
C PHE A 100 -7.34 -13.83 -14.40
N LYS A 101 -7.84 -14.63 -15.34
CA LYS A 101 -9.27 -14.60 -15.75
C LYS A 101 -10.21 -14.90 -14.59
N SER A 102 -9.85 -15.85 -13.73
CA SER A 102 -10.64 -16.28 -12.58
C SER A 102 -10.62 -15.32 -11.39
N VAL A 103 -9.73 -14.31 -11.40
CA VAL A 103 -9.59 -13.36 -10.28
C VAL A 103 -10.81 -12.45 -10.22
N ASP A 104 -11.53 -12.49 -9.09
CA ASP A 104 -12.57 -11.52 -8.77
C ASP A 104 -11.92 -10.20 -8.31
N VAL A 105 -11.63 -9.36 -9.30
CA VAL A 105 -10.95 -8.07 -9.11
C VAL A 105 -11.73 -7.16 -8.17
N ASN A 106 -13.06 -7.12 -8.28
CA ASN A 106 -13.88 -6.23 -7.45
C ASN A 106 -13.84 -6.66 -5.98
N LYS A 107 -13.92 -7.96 -5.71
CA LYS A 107 -13.74 -8.50 -4.36
C LYS A 107 -12.36 -8.18 -3.82
N CYS A 108 -11.31 -8.40 -4.62
CA CYS A 108 -9.93 -8.14 -4.20
C CYS A 108 -9.70 -6.65 -3.90
N LEU A 109 -10.06 -5.75 -4.81
CA LEU A 109 -9.88 -4.30 -4.61
C LEU A 109 -10.67 -3.78 -3.41
N LYS A 110 -11.90 -4.27 -3.16
CA LYS A 110 -12.64 -3.93 -1.94
C LYS A 110 -11.90 -4.35 -0.67
N ALA A 111 -11.32 -5.55 -0.65
CA ALA A 111 -10.53 -6.03 0.48
C ALA A 111 -9.25 -5.19 0.67
N PHE A 112 -8.52 -4.90 -0.42
CA PHE A 112 -7.32 -4.06 -0.40
C PHE A 112 -7.62 -2.65 0.10
N PHE A 113 -8.76 -2.08 -0.31
CA PHE A 113 -9.20 -0.79 0.19
C PHE A 113 -9.55 -0.83 1.68
N ASN A 114 -10.21 -1.91 2.13
CA ASN A 114 -10.57 -2.09 3.53
C ASN A 114 -9.34 -2.26 4.44
N CYS A 115 -8.29 -2.90 3.95
CA CYS A 115 -7.00 -3.08 4.64
C CYS A 115 -6.05 -1.90 4.44
N ASN A 116 -6.52 -0.80 3.83
CA ASN A 116 -5.74 0.42 3.55
C ASN A 116 -4.54 0.23 2.62
N ALA A 117 -4.50 -0.88 1.87
CA ALA A 117 -3.46 -1.15 0.89
C ALA A 117 -3.57 -0.24 -0.34
N ILE A 118 -4.81 0.14 -0.69
CA ILE A 118 -5.13 1.08 -1.76
C ILE A 118 -6.10 2.16 -1.29
N GLY A 119 -6.11 3.27 -2.01
CA GLY A 119 -7.09 4.35 -1.89
C GLY A 119 -7.74 4.68 -3.22
N ASN A 120 -8.80 5.47 -3.18
CA ASN A 120 -9.41 6.05 -4.38
C ASN A 120 -8.95 7.49 -4.58
N VAL A 121 -8.82 7.89 -5.84
CA VAL A 121 -8.47 9.25 -6.25
C VAL A 121 -9.61 9.83 -7.07
N ASP A 122 -10.14 10.97 -6.61
CA ASP A 122 -11.19 11.74 -7.28
C ASP A 122 -10.73 13.19 -7.44
N GLY A 123 -10.31 13.55 -8.65
CA GLY A 123 -9.64 14.83 -8.93
C GLY A 123 -8.41 15.04 -8.04
N SER A 124 -8.49 16.01 -7.13
CA SER A 124 -7.44 16.34 -6.15
C SER A 124 -7.57 15.60 -4.81
N TYR A 125 -8.67 14.88 -4.59
CA TYR A 125 -8.96 14.22 -3.31
C TYR A 125 -8.50 12.76 -3.35
N ILE A 126 -7.78 12.36 -2.30
CA ILE A 126 -7.33 10.99 -2.11
C ILE A 126 -7.94 10.45 -0.83
N THR A 127 -8.69 9.36 -0.97
CA THR A 127 -9.41 8.73 0.12
C THR A 127 -8.83 7.36 0.40
N PHE A 128 -8.35 7.18 1.62
CA PHE A 128 -8.01 5.89 2.21
C PHE A 128 -8.94 5.63 3.40
N LYS A 129 -9.24 4.37 3.69
CA LYS A 129 -10.18 4.02 4.75
C LYS A 129 -9.72 4.46 6.16
N TYR A 130 -8.42 4.53 6.41
CA TYR A 130 -7.86 5.01 7.67
C TYR A 130 -8.12 6.50 7.91
N ARG A 131 -8.36 7.30 6.85
CA ARG A 131 -8.70 8.73 6.96
C ARG A 131 -10.20 8.94 7.18
N ASN A 132 -11.04 8.07 6.63
CA ASN A 132 -12.48 8.10 6.81
C ASN A 132 -13.03 6.66 6.83
N ARG A 133 -13.41 6.16 8.01
CA ARG A 133 -13.85 4.76 8.16
C ARG A 133 -15.17 4.44 7.45
N HIS A 134 -15.97 5.46 7.15
CA HIS A 134 -17.28 5.32 6.50
C HIS A 134 -17.20 5.29 4.98
N THR A 135 -16.02 5.52 4.39
CA THR A 135 -15.85 5.46 2.94
C THR A 135 -15.88 4.03 2.42
N THR A 136 -16.37 3.89 1.19
CA THR A 136 -16.38 2.64 0.42
C THR A 136 -15.47 2.75 -0.79
N PHE A 137 -15.02 1.60 -1.29
CA PHE A 137 -14.26 1.54 -2.54
C PHE A 137 -15.15 1.92 -3.73
N ASN A 138 -14.66 2.80 -4.60
CA ASN A 138 -15.27 3.15 -5.87
C ASN A 138 -14.44 2.59 -7.04
N PRO A 139 -14.92 1.59 -7.79
CA PRO A 139 -14.18 1.03 -8.93
C PRO A 139 -14.08 1.99 -10.13
N ASN A 140 -14.91 3.04 -10.19
CA ASN A 140 -14.92 4.01 -11.28
C ASN A 140 -13.90 5.14 -11.07
N SER A 141 -13.31 5.23 -9.87
CA SER A 141 -12.25 6.19 -9.56
C SER A 141 -10.88 5.57 -9.85
N ASP A 142 -9.88 6.43 -10.04
CA ASP A 142 -8.50 5.99 -10.02
C ASP A 142 -8.17 5.33 -8.67
N ILE A 143 -7.27 4.37 -8.73
CA ILE A 143 -6.78 3.56 -7.62
C ILE A 143 -5.34 3.98 -7.35
N LEU A 144 -5.01 4.19 -6.08
CA LEU A 144 -3.67 4.56 -5.64
C LEU A 144 -3.16 3.56 -4.61
N VAL A 145 -2.02 2.93 -4.90
CA VAL A 145 -1.33 2.05 -3.96
C VAL A 145 -0.68 2.88 -2.85
N HIS A 146 -0.86 2.42 -1.61
CA HIS A 146 -0.24 3.02 -0.43
C HIS A 146 1.27 3.11 -0.61
N VAL A 147 1.87 4.26 -0.30
CA VAL A 147 3.30 4.50 -0.57
C VAL A 147 4.22 3.49 0.12
N GLY A 148 3.86 3.06 1.34
CA GLY A 148 4.56 2.01 2.07
C GLY A 148 4.58 0.63 1.37
N LEU A 149 3.69 0.35 0.42
CA LEU A 149 3.66 -0.93 -0.30
C LEU A 149 4.42 -0.89 -1.62
N ARG A 150 4.62 0.30 -2.20
CA ARG A 150 5.16 0.45 -3.57
C ARG A 150 6.49 -0.26 -3.74
N LYS A 151 7.36 -0.17 -2.75
CA LYS A 151 8.68 -0.79 -2.80
C LYS A 151 8.63 -2.31 -2.72
N GLY A 152 7.74 -2.86 -1.87
CA GLY A 152 7.54 -4.30 -1.76
C GLY A 152 6.85 -4.92 -2.97
N TRP A 153 6.05 -4.13 -3.69
CA TRP A 153 5.33 -4.56 -4.89
C TRP A 153 5.98 -4.11 -6.21
N ASN A 154 7.24 -3.67 -6.17
CA ASN A 154 8.01 -3.25 -7.35
C ASN A 154 7.35 -2.15 -8.21
N LEU A 155 6.70 -1.17 -7.58
CA LEU A 155 6.00 -0.08 -8.25
C LEU A 155 6.84 1.20 -8.32
N THR A 156 6.61 1.98 -9.38
CA THR A 156 7.13 3.35 -9.54
C THR A 156 6.22 4.44 -8.93
#